data_AF-A0A4D4JN64-F1
#
_entry.id   AF-A0A4D4JN64-F1
#
_cell.length_a   1.000
_cell.length_b   1.000
_cell.length_c   1.000
_cell.angle_alpha   90.00
_cell.angle_beta   90.00
_cell.angle_gamma   90.00
#
_symmetry.space_group_name_H-M   'P 1'
#
loop_
_entity.id
_entity.type
_entity.pdbx_description
1 polymer ?
#
loop_
_entity_poly.entity_id
_entity_poly.type
_entity_poly.pdbx_seq_one_letter_code
_entity_poly.pdbx_strand_id
1 'polypeptide(L)' 'MARNKSEWPAKVLALIQSGNLPAAIAQIKVAPSVSDVTRLQTLLAKLPPTPALAQLNKVVEEEHALLSAPRLHRSP' A
#
# COMPACT_ATOMS: atom_id res chain seq x y z
N MET A 1 -19.37 18.37 -0.08
CA MET A 1 -18.16 18.22 -0.92
C MET A 1 -17.77 16.75 -0.92
N ALA A 2 -17.91 16.06 -2.06
CA ALA A 2 -17.51 14.66 -2.16
C ALA A 2 -15.99 14.57 -1.94
N ARG A 3 -15.57 13.97 -0.82
CA ARG A 3 -14.17 13.73 -0.50
C ARG A 3 -13.62 12.86 -1.62
N ASN A 4 -12.88 13.45 -2.56
CA ASN A 4 -12.31 12.74 -3.69
C ASN A 4 -11.48 11.60 -3.12
N LYS A 5 -12.00 10.36 -3.21
CA LYS A 5 -11.31 9.21 -2.62
C LYS A 5 -10.04 9.02 -3.43
N SER A 6 -8.90 9.08 -2.77
CA SER A 6 -7.60 8.77 -3.38
C SER A 6 -7.70 7.52 -4.25
N GLU A 7 -7.34 7.66 -5.53
CA GLU A 7 -7.37 6.58 -6.53
C GLU A 7 -6.19 5.61 -6.38
N TRP A 8 -5.20 5.98 -5.57
CA TRP A 8 -3.95 5.24 -5.41
C TRP A 8 -4.16 3.76 -5.03
N PRO A 9 -5.01 3.39 -4.04
CA PRO A 9 -5.18 1.99 -3.66
C PRO A 9 -5.73 1.14 -4.82
N ALA A 10 -6.64 1.71 -5.63
CA ALA A 10 -7.21 1.03 -6.78
C ALA A 10 -6.19 0.86 -7.91
N LYS A 11 -5.32 1.85 -8.15
CA LYS A 11 -4.24 1.77 -9.13
C LYS A 11 -3.20 0.71 -8.74
N VAL A 12 -2.82 0.64 -7.46
CA VAL A 12 -1.90 -0.40 -6.97
C VAL A 12 -2.54 -1.78 -7.05
N LEU A 13 -3.83 -1.92 -6.72
CA LEU A 13 -4.55 -3.18 -6.89
C LEU A 13 -4.54 -3.65 -8.35
N ALA A 14 -4.72 -2.73 -9.32
CA ALA A 14 -4.65 -3.07 -10.75
C ALA A 14 -3.25 -3.54 -11.18
N LEU A 15 -2.18 -2.99 -10.61
CA LEU A 15 -0.81 -3.49 -10.85
C LEU A 15 -0.62 -4.92 -10.31
N ILE A 16 -1.17 -5.21 -9.14
CA ILE A 16 -1.11 -6.54 -8.52
C ILE A 16 -1.90 -7.56 -9.35
N GLN A 17 -3.11 -7.20 -9.77
CA GLN A 17 -3.98 -8.06 -10.58
C GLN A 17 -3.43 -8.30 -11.99
N SER A 18 -2.70 -7.34 -12.56
CA SER A 18 -1.99 -7.53 -13.83
C SER A 18 -0.70 -8.33 -13.71
N GLY A 19 -0.30 -8.72 -12.49
CA GLY A 19 0.92 -9.50 -12.24
C GLY A 19 2.20 -8.65 -12.23
N ASN A 20 2.10 -7.32 -12.34
CA ASN A 20 3.24 -6.42 -12.29
C ASN A 20 3.66 -6.13 -10.83
N LEU A 21 4.17 -7.16 -10.17
CA LEU A 21 4.62 -7.11 -8.78
C LEU A 21 5.73 -6.07 -8.53
N PRO A 22 6.76 -5.90 -9.41
CA PRO A 22 7.79 -4.89 -9.21
C PRO A 22 7.21 -3.46 -9.17
N ALA A 23 6.28 -3.13 -10.07
CA ALA A 23 5.63 -1.82 -10.08
C ALA A 23 4.72 -1.64 -8.85
N ALA A 24 3.99 -2.68 -8.45
CA ALA A 24 3.16 -2.63 -7.24
C ALA A 24 4.01 -2.35 -5.99
N ILE A 25 5.14 -3.05 -5.83
CA ILE A 25 6.09 -2.83 -4.73
C ILE A 25 6.64 -1.41 -4.75
N ALA A 26 7.06 -0.91 -5.93
CA ALA A 26 7.56 0.45 -6.06
C ALA A 26 6.51 1.49 -5.65
N GLN A 27 5.24 1.30 -6.03
CA GLN A 27 4.15 2.18 -5.62
C GLN A 27 3.87 2.13 -4.12
N ILE A 28 3.86 0.93 -3.52
CA ILE A 28 3.64 0.74 -2.08
C ILE A 28 4.69 1.53 -1.27
N LYS A 29 5.96 1.47 -1.68
CA LYS A 29 7.08 2.19 -1.03
C LYS A 29 7.00 3.71 -1.09
N VAL A 30 6.18 4.26 -2.00
CA VAL A 30 5.95 5.70 -2.13
C VAL A 30 4.52 6.07 -1.75
N ALA A 31 3.89 5.26 -0.89
CA ALA A 31 2.52 5.47 -0.48
C ALA A 31 2.31 6.89 0.10
N PRO A 32 1.25 7.60 -0.33
CA PRO A 32 1.07 9.00 0.01
C PRO A 32 0.59 9.23 1.44
N SER A 33 -0.11 8.27 2.05
CA SER A 33 -0.64 8.39 3.40
C SER A 33 -0.90 7.03 4.07
N VAL A 34 -0.91 7.00 5.40
CA VAL A 34 -1.33 5.83 6.19
C VAL A 34 -2.73 5.36 5.77
N SER A 35 -3.66 6.30 5.53
CA SER A 35 -5.03 5.99 5.12
C SER A 35 -5.11 5.28 3.77
N ASP A 36 -4.19 5.55 2.85
CA ASP A 36 -4.12 4.87 1.55
C ASP A 36 -3.60 3.44 1.70
N VAL A 37 -2.57 3.25 2.54
CA VAL A 37 -2.03 1.92 2.86
C VAL A 37 -3.07 1.04 3.58
N THR A 38 -3.81 1.58 4.55
CA THR A 38 -4.89 0.84 5.24
C THR A 38 -6.01 0.41 4.27
N ARG A 39 -6.36 1.27 3.32
CA ARG A 39 -7.34 0.89 2.27
C ARG A 39 -6.79 -0.19 1.36
N LEU A 40 -5.51 -0.12 0.99
CA LEU A 40 -4.86 -1.17 0.21
C LEU A 40 -4.86 -2.50 0.95
N GLN A 41 -4.51 -2.54 2.24
CA GLN A 41 -4.61 -3.76 3.08
C GLN A 41 -6.02 -4.38 3.01
N THR A 42 -7.06 -3.56 3.10
CA THR A 42 -8.46 -4.02 3.01
C THR A 42 -8.79 -4.61 1.63
N LEU A 43 -8.18 -4.11 0.56
CA LEU A 43 -8.34 -4.65 -0.79
C LEU A 43 -7.57 -5.97 -0.96
N LEU A 44 -6.35 -6.04 -0.45
CA LEU A 44 -5.50 -7.24 -0.50
C LEU A 44 -6.11 -8.40 0.30
N ALA A 45 -6.77 -8.13 1.42
CA ALA A 45 -7.47 -9.13 2.23
C ALA A 45 -8.61 -9.85 1.47
N LYS A 46 -9.08 -9.31 0.35
CA LYS A 46 -10.12 -9.92 -0.50
C LYS A 46 -9.54 -10.80 -1.61
N LEU A 47 -8.23 -10.79 -1.81
CA LEU A 47 -7.56 -11.59 -2.83
C LEU A 47 -7.25 -13.00 -2.30
N PRO A 48 -7.18 -14.01 -3.19
CA PRO A 48 -6.80 -15.36 -2.77
C PRO A 48 -5.37 -15.36 -2.21
N PRO A 49 -5.10 -16.14 -1.14
CA PRO A 49 -3.78 -16.22 -0.55
C PRO A 49 -2.81 -16.86 -1.54
N THR A 50 -1.74 -16.13 -1.88
CA THR A 50 -0.65 -16.61 -2.75
C THR A 50 0.69 -16.21 -2.15
N PRO A 51 1.80 -16.88 -2.49
CA PRO A 51 3.14 -16.48 -2.04
C PRO A 51 3.49 -15.03 -2.41
N ALA A 52 3.07 -14.58 -3.60
CA ALA A 52 3.25 -13.20 -4.04
C ALA A 52 2.46 -12.21 -3.18
N LEU A 53 1.21 -12.53 -2.84
CA LEU A 53 0.40 -11.71 -1.94
C LEU A 53 1.00 -11.66 -0.53
N ALA A 54 1.56 -12.76 -0.04
CA ALA A 54 2.25 -12.80 1.25
C ALA A 54 3.48 -11.88 1.26
N GLN A 55 4.25 -11.85 0.17
CA GLN A 55 5.37 -10.91 0.01
C GLN A 55 4.88 -9.45 -0.03
N LEU A 56 3.83 -9.16 -0.80
CA LEU A 56 3.25 -7.81 -0.87
C LEU A 56 2.74 -7.33 0.48
N ASN A 57 2.07 -8.20 1.24
CA ASN A 57 1.58 -7.88 2.58
C ASN A 57 2.71 -7.47 3.52
N LYS A 58 3.89 -8.13 3.45
CA LYS A 58 5.06 -7.70 4.24
C LYS A 58 5.49 -6.27 3.91
N VAL A 59 5.59 -5.93 2.62
CA VAL A 59 5.95 -4.57 2.18
C VAL A 59 4.91 -3.54 2.64
N VAL A 60 3.62 -3.90 2.54
CA VAL A 60 2.51 -3.03 2.98
C VAL A 60 2.54 -2.78 4.49
N GLU A 61 2.81 -3.82 5.30
CA GLU A 61 2.95 -3.67 6.75
C GLU A 61 4.14 -2.80 7.14
N GLU A 62 5.29 -3.00 6.49
CA GLU A 62 6.49 -2.17 6.68
C GLU A 62 6.19 -0.69 6.41
N GLU A 63 5.58 -0.38 5.26
CA GLU A 63 5.24 1.00 4.90
C GLU A 63 4.15 1.60 5.80
N HIS A 64 3.18 0.80 6.23
CA HIS A 64 2.19 1.23 7.21
C HIS A 64 2.86 1.65 8.52
N ALA A 65 3.82 0.87 9.02
CA ALA A 65 4.56 1.19 10.23
C ALA A 65 5.42 2.46 10.06
N LEU A 66 6.12 2.60 8.93
CA LEU A 66 6.96 3.77 8.62
C LEU A 66 6.15 5.07 8.54
N LEU A 67 4.96 5.02 7.91
CA LEU A 67 4.08 6.18 7.79
C LEU A 67 3.34 6.51 9.08
N SER A 68 3.10 5.51 9.93
CA SER A 68 2.42 5.67 11.23
C SER A 68 3.37 6.12 12.35
N ALA A 69 4.69 5.98 12.15
CA ALA A 69 5.68 6.43 13.12
C ALA A 69 5.58 7.95 13.34
N PRO A 70 5.57 8.43 14.60
CA PRO A 70 5.67 9.85 14.90
C PRO A 70 6.90 10.41 14.18
N ARG A 71 6.76 11.52 13.43
CA ARG A 71 7.86 12.16 12.68
C ARG A 71 8.92 12.84 13.58
N LEU A 72 9.15 12.30 14.78
CA LEU A 72 10.03 12.85 15.81
C LEU A 72 11.53 12.73 15.49
N HIS A 73 11.93 12.03 14.42
CA HIS A 73 13.34 11.87 14.04
C HIS A 73 13.62 12.17 12.57
N ARG A 74 13.18 13.33 12.07
CA ARG A 74 13.75 13.91 10.85
C ARG A 74 14.21 15.34 11.14
N SER A 75 15.14 15.47 12.09
CA SER A 75 15.94 16.70 12.26
C SER A 75 17.07 16.65 11.21
N PRO A 76 17.37 17.77 10.52
CA PRO A 76 18.21 17.82 9.32
C PRO A 76 19.66 17.36 9.50
#